data_AF-A0A8S3IWE3-F1
#
_entry.id   AF-A0A8S3IWE3-F1
#
_cell.length_a   1.000
_cell.length_b   1.000
_cell.length_c   1.000
_cell.angle_alpha   90.00
_cell.angle_beta   90.00
_cell.angle_gamma   90.00
#
_symmetry.space_group_name_H-M   'P 1'
#
loop_
_entity.id
_entity.type
_entity.pdbx_description
1 polymer ?
#
loop_
_entity_poly.entity_id
_entity_poly.type
_entity_poly.pdbx_seq_one_letter_code
_entity_poly.pdbx_strand_id
1 'polypeptide(L)'
;ECTLYFLAKLTEVQNANLLLQRDYTTGVSIYNIITNLLRNLKNRLQDDFFGYKVAELLENCSIRRADDFKKSFRLFVHSVIDYIEKYYNNYKSLYQSISIFDEVHIEKVEWK
;
A
#
# COMPACT_ATOMS: atom_id res chain seq x y z
N GLU A 1 -7.79 17.90 11.32
CA GLU A 1 -8.23 17.92 9.91
C GLU A 1 -7.15 17.44 8.94
N CYS A 2 -5.97 18.07 8.87
CA CYS A 2 -4.89 17.68 7.95
C CYS A 2 -4.56 16.17 8.00
N THR A 3 -4.40 15.58 9.20
CA THR A 3 -4.18 14.13 9.39
C THR A 3 -5.32 13.27 8.86
N LEU A 4 -6.58 13.68 9.06
CA LEU A 4 -7.73 12.92 8.58
C LEU A 4 -7.79 12.92 7.04
N TYR A 5 -7.50 14.07 6.42
CA TYR A 5 -7.40 14.18 4.97
C TYR A 5 -6.24 13.35 4.40
N PHE A 6 -5.09 13.35 5.06
CA PHE A 6 -3.97 12.47 4.70
C PHE A 6 -4.40 10.99 4.72
N LEU A 7 -5.00 10.51 5.81
CA LEU A 7 -5.45 9.12 5.93
C LEU A 7 -6.55 8.78 4.91
N ALA A 8 -7.46 9.72 4.65
CA ALA A 8 -8.50 9.56 3.63
C ALA A 8 -7.92 9.50 2.20
N LYS A 9 -6.77 10.13 1.96
CA LYS A 9 -6.08 10.15 0.66
C LYS A 9 -4.99 9.08 0.51
N LEU A 10 -4.78 8.24 1.51
CA LEU A 10 -3.93 7.06 1.43
C LEU A 10 -4.66 5.90 0.72
N THR A 11 -5.12 6.19 -0.50
CA THR A 11 -5.98 5.30 -1.29
C THR A 11 -5.35 3.94 -1.58
N GLU A 12 -4.02 3.89 -1.67
CA GLU A 12 -3.27 2.65 -1.87
C GLU A 12 -3.51 1.64 -0.73
N VAL A 13 -3.54 2.08 0.53
CA VAL A 13 -3.82 1.22 1.68
C VAL A 13 -5.27 0.78 1.68
N GLN A 14 -6.20 1.69 1.38
CA GLN A 14 -7.63 1.39 1.32
C GLN A 14 -7.93 0.34 0.23
N ASN A 15 -7.39 0.54 -0.97
CA ASN A 15 -7.56 -0.39 -2.09
C ASN A 15 -6.96 -1.76 -1.80
N ALA A 16 -5.76 -1.82 -1.22
CA ALA A 16 -5.15 -3.08 -0.84
C ALA A 16 -5.99 -3.81 0.23
N ASN A 17 -6.52 -3.10 1.22
CA ASN A 17 -7.39 -3.68 2.24
C ASN A 17 -8.67 -4.29 1.62
N LEU A 18 -9.34 -3.55 0.72
CA LEU A 18 -10.52 -4.07 0.01
C LEU A 18 -10.21 -5.31 -0.82
N LEU A 19 -9.03 -5.37 -1.44
CA LEU A 19 -8.61 -6.54 -2.21
C LEU A 19 -8.33 -7.75 -1.32
N LEU A 20 -7.72 -7.55 -0.16
CA LEU A 20 -7.40 -8.60 0.82
C LEU A 20 -8.64 -9.14 1.54
N GLN A 21 -9.70 -8.35 1.65
CA GLN A 21 -10.96 -8.74 2.30
C GLN A 21 -11.88 -9.55 1.37
N ARG A 22 -11.52 -9.79 0.11
CA ARG A 22 -12.33 -10.59 -0.81
C ARG A 22 -12.31 -12.06 -0.38
N ASP A 23 -13.48 -12.71 -0.43
CA ASP A 23 -13.67 -14.11 -0.04
C ASP A 23 -12.77 -15.10 -0.80
N TYR A 24 -12.29 -14.72 -1.98
CA TYR A 24 -11.50 -15.55 -2.90
C TYR A 24 -10.07 -15.03 -3.11
N THR A 25 -9.50 -14.33 -2.13
CA THR A 25 -8.11 -13.85 -2.21
C THR A 25 -7.14 -15.04 -2.19
N THR A 26 -6.55 -15.37 -3.34
CA THR A 26 -5.58 -16.47 -3.49
C THR A 26 -4.17 -16.05 -3.08
N GLY A 27 -3.27 -17.00 -2.81
CA GLY A 27 -1.84 -16.73 -2.57
C GLY A 27 -1.18 -15.89 -3.68
N VAL A 28 -1.61 -16.08 -4.92
CA VAL A 28 -1.19 -15.25 -6.07
C VAL A 28 -1.67 -13.82 -5.93
N SER A 29 -2.96 -13.66 -5.62
CA SER A 29 -3.56 -12.35 -5.40
C SER A 29 -2.83 -11.61 -4.28
N ILE A 30 -2.49 -12.31 -3.18
CA ILE A 30 -1.71 -11.75 -2.07
C ILE A 30 -0.37 -11.21 -2.57
N TYR A 31 0.37 -11.97 -3.39
CA TYR A 31 1.66 -11.49 -3.91
C TYR A 31 1.53 -10.18 -4.68
N ASN A 32 0.58 -10.15 -5.61
CA ASN A 32 0.35 -8.99 -6.48
C ASN A 32 -0.18 -7.78 -5.68
N ILE A 33 -1.12 -7.99 -4.76
CA ILE A 33 -1.69 -6.92 -3.92
C ILE A 33 -0.59 -6.29 -3.05
N ILE A 34 0.19 -7.10 -2.34
CA ILE A 34 1.20 -6.59 -1.41
C ILE A 34 2.37 -5.94 -2.15
N THR A 35 2.83 -6.53 -3.26
CA THR A 35 3.90 -5.93 -4.07
C THR A 35 3.47 -4.58 -4.66
N ASN A 36 2.23 -4.48 -5.14
CA ASN A 36 1.68 -3.21 -5.63
C ASN A 36 1.53 -2.17 -4.51
N LEU A 37 1.05 -2.58 -3.33
CA LEU A 37 0.93 -1.71 -2.17
C LEU A 37 2.30 -1.14 -1.77
N LEU A 38 3.31 -1.99 -1.63
CA LEU A 38 4.67 -1.57 -1.27
C LEU A 38 5.26 -0.60 -2.29
N ARG A 39 5.09 -0.87 -3.58
CA ARG A 39 5.53 0.04 -4.65
C ARG A 39 4.85 1.41 -4.54
N ASN A 40 3.52 1.43 -4.36
CA ASN A 40 2.76 2.67 -4.26
C ASN A 40 3.12 3.48 -3.01
N LEU A 41 3.32 2.82 -1.86
CA LEU A 41 3.76 3.49 -0.62
C LEU A 41 5.18 4.05 -0.76
N LYS A 42 6.10 3.33 -1.42
CA LYS A 42 7.46 3.83 -1.70
C LYS A 42 7.42 5.04 -2.63
N ASN A 43 6.56 5.03 -3.65
CA ASN A 43 6.33 6.19 -4.50
C ASN A 43 5.73 7.37 -3.71
N ARG A 44 4.82 7.11 -2.77
CA ARG A 44 4.21 8.14 -1.91
C ARG A 44 5.25 8.86 -1.04
N LEU A 45 6.32 8.18 -0.62
CA LEU A 45 7.43 8.83 0.10
C LEU A 45 8.24 9.80 -0.77
N GLN A 46 8.23 9.60 -2.09
CA GLN A 46 8.90 10.47 -3.07
C GLN A 46 7.97 11.58 -3.60
N ASP A 47 6.67 11.46 -3.36
CA ASP A 47 5.67 12.44 -3.76
C ASP A 47 5.60 13.55 -2.69
N ASP A 48 5.97 14.78 -3.04
CA ASP A 48 6.14 15.87 -2.07
C ASP A 48 4.82 16.36 -1.46
N PHE A 49 3.68 15.97 -2.03
CA PHE A 49 2.38 16.46 -1.63
C PHE A 49 1.40 15.31 -1.47
N PHE A 50 1.01 15.04 -0.23
CA PHE A 50 0.03 14.05 0.20
C PHE A 50 -1.43 14.34 -0.28
N GLY A 51 -1.59 14.84 -1.51
CA GLY A 51 -2.83 15.30 -2.12
C GLY A 51 -3.04 16.81 -2.00
N TYR A 52 -3.78 17.38 -2.96
CA TYR A 52 -4.08 18.82 -3.05
C TYR A 52 -4.68 19.41 -1.76
N LYS A 53 -5.64 18.72 -1.14
CA LYS A 53 -6.28 19.22 0.09
C LYS A 53 -5.33 19.23 1.29
N VAL A 54 -4.38 18.28 1.35
CA VAL A 54 -3.35 18.28 2.38
C VAL A 54 -2.37 19.42 2.13
N ALA A 55 -1.99 19.68 0.87
CA ALA A 55 -1.16 20.83 0.50
C ALA A 55 -1.79 22.15 0.94
N GLU A 56 -3.06 22.39 0.59
CA GLU A 56 -3.82 23.58 0.98
C GLU A 56 -3.88 23.75 2.51
N LEU A 57 -4.11 22.66 3.26
CA LEU A 57 -4.14 22.72 4.73
C LEU A 57 -2.75 22.99 5.33
N LEU A 58 -1.68 22.53 4.68
CA LEU A 58 -0.30 22.80 5.11
C LEU A 58 0.13 24.24 4.80
N GLU A 59 -0.32 24.82 3.69
CA GLU A 59 -0.05 26.23 3.33
C GLU A 59 -0.67 27.21 4.34
N ASN A 60 -1.80 26.84 4.93
CA ASN A 60 -2.46 27.62 5.98
C ASN A 60 -1.86 27.41 7.38
N CYS A 61 -0.84 26.55 7.52
CA CYS A 61 -0.14 26.33 8.78
C CYS A 61 1.14 27.17 8.89
N SER A 62 1.63 27.39 10.11
CA SER A 62 2.99 27.87 10.29
C SER A 62 4.00 26.85 9.73
N ILE A 63 5.13 27.33 9.21
CA ILE A 63 6.19 26.51 8.59
C ILE A 63 6.56 25.32 9.50
N ARG A 64 6.83 25.61 10.79
CA ARG A 64 7.17 24.58 11.77
C ARG A 64 6.10 23.48 11.90
N ARG A 65 4.82 23.87 11.93
CA ARG A 65 3.72 22.93 12.07
C ARG A 65 3.51 22.12 10.80
N ALA A 66 3.71 22.73 9.64
CA ALA A 66 3.66 22.03 8.35
C ALA A 66 4.78 20.98 8.25
N ASP A 67 5.99 21.32 8.70
CA ASP A 67 7.12 20.38 8.74
C ASP A 67 6.89 19.22 9.71
N ASP A 68 6.34 19.50 10.91
CA ASP A 68 5.95 18.47 11.87
C ASP A 68 4.93 17.49 11.25
N PHE A 69 3.91 17.99 10.55
CA PHE A 69 2.94 17.14 9.83
C PHE A 69 3.61 16.29 8.74
N LYS A 70 4.43 16.90 7.88
CA LYS A 70 5.16 16.18 6.82
C LYS A 70 6.01 15.06 7.41
N LYS A 71 6.72 15.33 8.51
CA LYS A 71 7.53 14.33 9.23
C LYS A 71 6.65 13.21 9.78
N SER A 72 5.54 13.53 10.43
CA SER A 72 4.59 12.53 10.94
C SER A 72 4.00 11.66 9.83
N PHE A 73 3.63 12.23 8.69
CA PHE A 73 3.08 11.49 7.55
C PHE A 73 4.12 10.56 6.92
N ARG A 74 5.37 11.03 6.75
CA ARG A 74 6.48 10.17 6.30
C ARG A 74 6.72 9.02 7.27
N LEU A 75 6.80 9.31 8.57
CA LEU A 75 6.97 8.28 9.61
C LEU A 75 5.84 7.25 9.60
N PHE A 76 4.61 7.69 9.38
CA PHE A 76 3.47 6.79 9.26
C PHE A 76 3.63 5.84 8.06
N VAL A 77 3.91 6.38 6.87
CA VAL A 77 4.11 5.56 5.65
C VAL A 77 5.26 4.58 5.83
N HIS A 78 6.39 5.02 6.41
CA HIS A 78 7.50 4.14 6.76
C HIS A 78 7.08 3.02 7.70
N SER A 79 6.34 3.34 8.76
CA SER A 79 5.86 2.34 9.73
C SER A 79 4.97 1.28 9.08
N VAL A 80 4.12 1.68 8.12
CA VAL A 80 3.30 0.74 7.35
C VAL A 80 4.16 -0.16 6.44
N ILE A 81 5.16 0.41 5.75
CA ILE A 81 6.10 -0.35 4.93
C ILE A 81 6.85 -1.36 5.79
N ASP A 82 7.42 -0.94 6.90
CA ASP A 82 8.19 -1.79 7.82
C ASP A 82 7.33 -2.92 8.39
N TYR A 83 6.06 -2.62 8.73
CA TYR A 83 5.11 -3.63 9.15
C TYR A 83 4.88 -4.68 8.06
N ILE A 84 4.57 -4.25 6.83
CA ILE A 84 4.37 -5.17 5.71
C ILE A 84 5.63 -5.99 5.48
N GLU A 85 6.81 -5.37 5.36
CA GLU A 85 8.07 -6.05 5.10
C GLU A 85 8.42 -7.05 6.22
N LYS A 86 8.14 -6.74 7.49
CA LYS A 86 8.39 -7.65 8.62
C LYS A 86 7.53 -8.93 8.56
N TYR A 87 6.25 -8.82 8.23
CA TYR A 87 5.33 -9.95 8.30
C TYR A 87 5.14 -10.68 6.97
N TYR A 88 5.12 -9.94 5.87
CA TYR A 88 4.94 -10.50 4.53
C TYR A 88 6.21 -11.14 3.97
N ASN A 89 7.40 -10.56 4.21
CA ASN A 89 8.63 -11.08 3.58
C ASN A 89 8.96 -12.52 3.97
N ASN A 90 8.55 -12.96 5.16
CA ASN A 90 8.72 -14.36 5.60
C ASN A 90 8.04 -15.36 4.67
N TYR A 91 6.97 -14.95 3.99
CA TYR A 91 6.17 -15.78 3.09
C TYR A 91 6.26 -15.31 1.63
N LYS A 92 7.02 -14.25 1.35
CA LYS A 92 7.11 -13.65 0.01
C LYS A 92 7.53 -14.66 -1.04
N SER A 93 8.54 -15.48 -0.77
CA SER A 93 9.02 -16.50 -1.72
C SER A 93 7.94 -17.54 -2.04
N LEU A 94 7.13 -17.92 -1.04
CA LEU A 94 6.01 -18.84 -1.25
C LEU A 94 4.95 -18.20 -2.15
N TYR A 95 4.48 -16.99 -1.80
CA TYR A 95 3.45 -16.31 -2.59
C TYR A 95 3.93 -15.97 -4.00
N GLN A 96 5.21 -15.63 -4.17
CA GLN A 96 5.84 -15.41 -5.47
C GLN A 96 5.92 -16.69 -6.31
N SER A 97 6.29 -17.82 -5.70
CA SER A 97 6.33 -19.10 -6.41
C SER A 97 4.93 -19.53 -6.86
N ILE A 98 3.91 -19.28 -6.04
CA ILE A 98 2.53 -19.59 -6.40
C ILE A 98 2.03 -18.64 -7.52
N SER A 99 2.46 -17.37 -7.54
CA SER A 99 2.03 -16.40 -8.55
C SER A 99 2.45 -16.75 -9.98
N ILE A 100 3.53 -17.51 -10.15
CA ILE A 100 3.98 -18.01 -11.46
C ILE A 100 2.88 -18.88 -12.12
N PHE A 101 2.10 -19.63 -11.34
CA PHE A 101 1.06 -20.52 -11.86
C PHE A 101 -0.21 -19.79 -12.32
N ASP A 102 -0.33 -18.48 -12.07
CA ASP A 102 -1.41 -17.63 -12.60
C ASP A 102 -1.03 -17.00 -13.96
N GLU A 103 0.28 -16.80 -14.21
CA GLU A 103 0.80 -16.35 -15.50
C GLU A 103 0.75 -17.46 -16.55
N VAL A 104 0.82 -18.72 -16.11
CA VAL A 104 0.60 -19.87 -16.97
C VAL A 104 -0.91 -20.11 -17.01
N HIS A 105 -1.57 -19.86 -18.14
CA HIS A 105 -2.90 -20.42 -18.40
C HIS A 105 -2.80 -21.96 -18.33
N ILE A 106 -2.92 -22.52 -17.12
CA ILE A 106 -3.09 -23.94 -16.95
C ILE A 106 -4.50 -24.22 -17.43
N GLU A 107 -4.61 -24.71 -18.66
CA GLU A 107 -5.87 -25.21 -19.21
C GLU A 107 -6.53 -26.08 -18.16
N LYS A 108 -7.79 -25.77 -17.82
CA LYS A 108 -8.59 -26.58 -16.91
C LYS A 108 -8.57 -28.02 -17.42
N VAL A 109 -7.89 -28.89 -16.70
CA VAL A 109 -8.00 -30.33 -16.93
C VAL A 109 -9.39 -30.72 -16.43
N GLU A 110 -10.35 -30.83 -17.35
CA GLU A 110 -11.64 -31.46 -17.07
C GLU A 110 -11.40 -32.96 -16.89
N TRP A 111 -11.44 -33.41 -15.63
CA TRP A 111 -11.49 -34.84 -15.33
C TRP A 111 -12.86 -35.37 -15.75
N LYS A 112 -12.88 -36.21 -16.78
CA LYS A 112 -14.07 -36.97 -17.22
C LYS A 112 -14.30 -38.18 -16.32
#